data_AF-A0A0K1JV21-F1
#
_entry.id   AF-A0A0K1JV21-F1
#
_cell.length_a   1.000
_cell.length_b   1.000
_cell.length_c   1.000
_cell.angle_alpha   90.00
_cell.angle_beta   90.00
_cell.angle_gamma   90.00
#
_symmetry.space_group_name_H-M   'P 1'
#
loop_
_entity.id
_entity.type
_entity.pdbx_description
1 polymer ?
#
loop_
_entity_poly.entity_id
_entity_poly.type
_entity_poly.pdbx_seq_one_letter_code
_entity_poly.pdbx_strand_id
1 'polypeptide(L)'
;MLHSLLRRGLFLTPLIALTGCDMVVMNPSGDIALQQSHLITVSTLLMLLIIVPVIFLTILFAWRYRKSNTKAKYEPDWDHSTRLELVIWGAPLLIIIVLGLLTWISTHTLDPYRPLQRLDDKRPIPANVKPLEVQVVAMDWKWLFIYPEQGVASVNELVAPVDVPVRFKITASTVMNSFYIPALAGQIYAMAGMETQLNAVINKIGVYDGFSANYSGEGFSQMRFKFHGTTAADFDKWVQKTKSSTVALDRANYTALDKPSIGDKVRHYGSVEAGLYDAIVNRCVDRNAVCIKDQMAEDATRISRKVSTASVAAERSARRMTEASTAEVCITPETKKN
;
A
#
# COMPACT_ATOMS: atom_id res chain seq x y z
N MET A 1 -2.91 -54.27 -19.47
CA MET A 1 -3.04 -53.90 -18.04
C MET A 1 -2.26 -52.62 -17.68
N LEU A 2 -1.02 -52.45 -18.12
CA LEU A 2 -0.17 -51.29 -17.78
C LEU A 2 -0.75 -49.91 -18.17
N HIS A 3 -1.44 -49.81 -19.31
CA HIS A 3 -2.11 -48.58 -19.76
C HIS A 3 -3.32 -48.17 -18.88
N SER A 4 -3.98 -49.12 -18.21
CA SER A 4 -5.13 -48.80 -17.33
C SER A 4 -4.70 -48.28 -15.96
N LEU A 5 -3.52 -48.70 -15.50
CA LEU A 5 -2.88 -48.20 -14.27
C LEU A 5 -2.27 -46.81 -14.50
N LEU A 6 -1.65 -46.57 -15.66
CA LEU A 6 -1.13 -45.24 -16.03
C LEU A 6 -2.25 -44.18 -16.14
N ARG A 7 -3.42 -44.56 -16.64
CA ARG A 7 -4.60 -43.68 -16.73
C ARG A 7 -5.20 -43.33 -15.36
N ARG A 8 -5.08 -44.21 -14.37
CA ARG A 8 -5.54 -43.94 -12.98
C ARG A 8 -4.53 -43.12 -12.20
N GLY A 9 -3.23 -43.26 -12.46
CA GLY A 9 -2.18 -42.43 -11.87
C GLY A 9 -2.24 -40.95 -12.31
N LEU A 10 -2.69 -40.68 -13.53
CA LEU A 10 -2.81 -39.31 -14.06
C LEU A 10 -3.95 -38.48 -13.43
N PHE A 11 -4.93 -39.14 -12.78
CA PHE A 11 -5.98 -38.43 -12.02
C PHE A 11 -5.60 -38.15 -10.56
N LEU A 12 -4.50 -38.75 -10.06
CA LEU A 12 -4.02 -38.55 -8.68
C LEU A 12 -2.97 -37.43 -8.57
N THR A 13 -2.29 -37.07 -9.65
CA THR A 13 -1.35 -35.94 -9.70
C THR A 13 -1.96 -34.55 -9.44
N PRO A 14 -3.19 -34.20 -9.88
CA PRO A 14 -3.75 -32.89 -9.51
C PRO A 14 -4.12 -32.77 -8.03
N LEU A 15 -4.30 -33.90 -7.31
CA LEU A 15 -4.63 -33.88 -5.88
C LEU A 15 -3.41 -33.53 -5.00
N ILE A 16 -2.21 -33.85 -5.47
CA ILE A 16 -0.95 -33.50 -4.78
C ILE A 16 -0.61 -32.01 -5.00
N ALA A 17 -1.13 -31.38 -6.07
CA ALA A 17 -0.96 -29.95 -6.32
C ALA A 17 -1.83 -29.05 -5.41
N LEU A 18 -2.68 -29.62 -4.54
CA LEU A 18 -3.60 -28.89 -3.65
C LEU A 18 -3.06 -28.71 -2.22
N THR A 19 -1.82 -29.07 -1.93
CA THR A 19 -1.24 -28.99 -0.56
C THR A 19 -0.92 -27.55 -0.08
N GLY A 20 -1.44 -26.51 -0.75
CA GLY A 20 -1.23 -25.10 -0.41
C GLY A 20 -2.22 -24.51 0.60
N CYS A 21 -2.95 -25.32 1.37
CA CYS A 21 -4.04 -24.83 2.23
C CYS A 21 -3.59 -23.93 3.41
N ASP A 22 -2.31 -23.97 3.83
CA ASP A 22 -1.79 -23.16 4.94
C ASP A 22 -0.97 -21.94 4.47
N MET A 23 -1.40 -21.33 3.37
CA MET A 23 -0.81 -20.07 2.91
C MET A 23 -1.27 -18.95 3.84
N VAL A 24 -0.33 -18.22 4.46
CA VAL A 24 -0.61 -17.08 5.38
C VAL A 24 -1.54 -16.04 4.76
N VAL A 25 -1.48 -15.86 3.44
CA VAL A 25 -2.35 -14.95 2.68
C VAL A 25 -3.79 -15.49 2.57
N MET A 26 -3.99 -16.80 2.55
CA MET A 26 -5.31 -17.44 2.43
C MET A 26 -6.00 -17.64 3.78
N ASN A 27 -5.25 -17.74 4.88
CA ASN A 27 -5.76 -17.80 6.26
C ASN A 27 -5.12 -16.72 7.16
N PRO A 28 -5.36 -15.43 6.88
CA PRO A 28 -4.76 -14.36 7.64
C PRO A 28 -5.44 -14.16 9.01
N SER A 29 -4.79 -13.39 9.88
CA SER A 29 -5.27 -13.10 11.24
C SER A 29 -5.81 -11.68 11.42
N GLY A 30 -5.60 -10.79 10.45
CA GLY A 30 -6.16 -9.44 10.41
C GLY A 30 -7.33 -9.32 9.45
N ASP A 31 -8.29 -8.45 9.79
CA ASP A 31 -9.53 -8.21 9.04
C ASP A 31 -9.29 -7.76 7.59
N ILE A 32 -8.36 -6.82 7.37
CA ILE A 32 -8.05 -6.32 6.02
C ILE A 32 -7.49 -7.43 5.13
N ALA A 33 -6.57 -8.23 5.66
CA ALA A 33 -6.01 -9.36 4.92
C ALA A 33 -7.08 -10.44 4.64
N LEU A 34 -8.03 -10.67 5.56
CA LEU A 34 -9.14 -11.61 5.35
C LEU A 34 -10.07 -11.16 4.21
N GLN A 35 -10.39 -9.87 4.14
CA GLN A 35 -11.16 -9.32 3.03
C GLN A 35 -10.42 -9.48 1.70
N GLN A 36 -9.11 -9.27 1.69
CA GLN A 36 -8.26 -9.49 0.51
C GLN A 36 -8.24 -10.95 0.07
N SER A 37 -8.13 -11.91 1.00
CA SER A 37 -8.14 -13.34 0.67
C SER A 37 -9.47 -13.78 0.06
N HIS A 38 -10.60 -13.24 0.57
CA HIS A 38 -11.92 -13.47 0.01
C HIS A 38 -12.03 -12.91 -1.43
N LEU A 39 -11.50 -11.71 -1.68
CA LEU A 39 -11.48 -11.12 -3.02
C LEU A 39 -10.66 -11.95 -4.00
N ILE A 40 -9.48 -12.43 -3.58
CA ILE A 40 -8.65 -13.34 -4.39
C ILE A 40 -9.45 -14.60 -4.72
N THR A 41 -10.06 -15.23 -3.71
CA THR A 41 -10.83 -16.48 -3.88
C THR A 41 -11.98 -16.30 -4.86
N VAL A 42 -12.82 -15.27 -4.68
CA VAL A 42 -13.94 -14.97 -5.57
C VAL A 42 -13.45 -14.68 -7.00
N SER A 43 -12.40 -13.88 -7.15
CA SER A 43 -11.85 -13.52 -8.47
C SER A 43 -11.28 -14.74 -9.19
N THR A 44 -10.55 -15.60 -8.49
CA THR A 44 -10.01 -16.84 -9.04
C THR A 44 -11.13 -17.79 -9.46
N LEU A 45 -12.18 -17.98 -8.66
CA LEU A 45 -13.31 -18.83 -9.01
C LEU A 45 -14.06 -18.31 -10.25
N LEU A 46 -14.27 -16.99 -10.34
CA LEU A 46 -14.90 -16.36 -11.52
C LEU A 46 -14.05 -16.54 -12.79
N MET A 47 -12.72 -16.39 -12.71
CA MET A 47 -11.84 -16.63 -13.86
C MET A 47 -11.80 -18.10 -14.26
N LEU A 48 -11.77 -19.03 -13.30
CA LEU A 48 -11.79 -20.47 -13.56
C LEU A 48 -13.06 -20.93 -14.27
N LEU A 49 -14.19 -20.25 -14.06
CA LEU A 49 -15.45 -20.54 -14.75
C LEU A 49 -15.33 -20.46 -16.27
N ILE A 50 -14.46 -19.60 -16.82
CA ILE A 50 -14.18 -19.53 -18.27
C ILE A 50 -13.00 -20.41 -18.65
N ILE A 51 -11.91 -20.36 -17.88
CA ILE A 51 -10.66 -21.05 -18.22
C ILE A 51 -10.85 -22.57 -18.29
N VAL A 52 -11.59 -23.15 -17.33
CA VAL A 52 -11.79 -24.62 -17.26
C VAL A 52 -12.58 -25.13 -18.47
N PRO A 53 -13.74 -24.55 -18.85
CA PRO A 53 -14.42 -24.94 -20.09
C PRO A 53 -13.58 -24.75 -21.34
N VAL A 54 -12.80 -23.65 -21.46
CA VAL A 54 -11.95 -23.42 -22.63
C VAL A 54 -10.89 -24.51 -22.77
N ILE A 55 -10.18 -24.85 -21.69
CA ILE A 55 -9.18 -25.93 -21.70
C ILE A 55 -9.86 -27.27 -22.01
N PHE A 56 -10.99 -27.55 -21.36
CA PHE A 56 -11.73 -28.79 -21.57
C PHE A 56 -12.21 -28.94 -23.03
N LEU A 57 -12.83 -27.91 -23.59
CA LEU A 57 -13.31 -27.91 -24.98
C LEU A 57 -12.17 -28.00 -25.98
N THR A 58 -11.03 -27.35 -25.71
CA THR A 58 -9.83 -27.44 -26.56
C THR A 58 -9.32 -28.88 -26.63
N ILE A 59 -9.19 -29.56 -25.48
CA ILE A 59 -8.77 -30.96 -25.41
C ILE A 59 -9.82 -31.87 -26.06
N LEU A 60 -11.11 -31.62 -25.81
CA LEU A 60 -12.22 -32.37 -26.38
C LEU A 60 -12.21 -32.27 -27.91
N PHE A 61 -12.07 -31.06 -28.47
CA PHE A 61 -12.03 -30.84 -29.91
C PHE A 61 -10.79 -31.44 -30.55
N ALA A 62 -9.61 -31.27 -29.94
CA ALA A 62 -8.38 -31.91 -30.39
C ALA A 62 -8.52 -33.45 -30.45
N TRP A 63 -9.22 -34.05 -29.49
CA TRP A 63 -9.46 -35.49 -29.47
C TRP A 63 -10.58 -35.95 -30.42
N ARG A 64 -11.72 -35.23 -30.45
CA ARG A 64 -12.92 -35.59 -31.21
C ARG A 64 -12.76 -35.39 -32.70
N TYR A 65 -12.10 -34.31 -33.12
CA TYR A 65 -11.92 -33.91 -34.53
C TYR A 65 -10.52 -34.21 -35.07
N ARG A 66 -9.76 -35.09 -34.40
CA ARG A 66 -8.48 -35.59 -34.93
C ARG A 66 -8.67 -36.30 -36.27
N LYS A 67 -7.67 -36.21 -37.15
CA LYS A 67 -7.65 -36.80 -38.51
C LYS A 67 -8.04 -38.28 -38.57
N SER A 68 -7.74 -39.06 -37.53
CA SER A 68 -8.07 -40.49 -37.48
C SER A 68 -9.53 -40.81 -37.17
N ASN A 69 -10.38 -39.82 -36.85
CA ASN A 69 -11.79 -40.04 -36.53
C ASN A 69 -12.69 -39.78 -37.75
N THR A 70 -13.12 -40.84 -38.42
CA THR A 70 -13.99 -40.76 -39.61
C THR A 70 -15.49 -40.62 -39.29
N LYS A 71 -15.87 -40.69 -38.00
CA LYS A 71 -17.27 -40.58 -37.55
C LYS A 71 -17.70 -39.17 -37.15
N ALA A 72 -16.80 -38.19 -37.18
CA ALA A 72 -17.11 -36.81 -36.85
C ALA A 72 -17.66 -36.07 -38.09
N LYS A 73 -18.64 -35.19 -37.90
CA LYS A 73 -19.14 -34.32 -38.96
C LYS A 73 -18.01 -33.34 -39.36
N TYR A 74 -17.65 -33.31 -40.64
CA TYR A 74 -16.62 -32.42 -41.18
C TYR A 74 -17.30 -31.37 -42.06
N GLU A 75 -17.23 -30.10 -41.64
CA GLU A 75 -17.78 -28.95 -42.36
C GLU A 75 -16.67 -27.91 -42.55
N PRO A 76 -15.97 -27.90 -43.70
CA PRO A 76 -14.84 -27.00 -43.94
C PRO A 76 -15.25 -25.55 -44.21
N ASP A 77 -16.47 -25.32 -44.69
CA ASP A 77 -16.96 -24.00 -45.11
C ASP A 77 -17.78 -23.29 -44.01
N TRP A 78 -17.77 -23.81 -42.78
CA TRP A 78 -18.47 -23.21 -41.64
C TRP A 78 -17.54 -22.29 -40.86
N ASP A 79 -17.69 -20.99 -41.07
CA ASP A 79 -16.82 -19.95 -40.51
C ASP A 79 -17.57 -18.95 -39.61
N HIS A 80 -18.89 -18.84 -39.72
CA HIS A 80 -19.68 -17.86 -38.99
C HIS A 80 -20.87 -18.44 -38.21
N SER A 81 -21.01 -18.01 -36.95
CA SER A 81 -22.19 -18.26 -36.13
C SER A 81 -22.41 -17.14 -35.12
N THR A 82 -23.41 -16.30 -35.38
CA THR A 82 -23.82 -15.19 -34.50
C THR A 82 -24.11 -15.63 -33.06
N ARG A 83 -24.69 -16.84 -32.87
CA ARG A 83 -24.98 -17.39 -31.55
C ARG A 83 -23.70 -17.69 -30.77
N LEU A 84 -22.69 -18.26 -31.43
CA LEU A 84 -21.42 -18.58 -30.79
C LEU A 84 -20.62 -17.32 -30.49
N GLU A 85 -20.62 -16.36 -31.42
CA GLU A 85 -19.97 -15.06 -31.26
C GLU A 85 -20.52 -14.31 -30.05
N LEU A 86 -21.84 -14.24 -29.89
CA LEU A 86 -22.48 -13.60 -28.74
C LEU A 86 -22.06 -14.24 -27.41
N VAL A 87 -21.93 -15.57 -27.34
CA VAL A 87 -21.49 -16.27 -26.12
C VAL A 87 -20.01 -16.00 -25.81
N ILE A 88 -19.14 -16.07 -26.83
CA ILE A 88 -17.70 -15.87 -26.67
C ILE A 88 -17.37 -14.44 -26.26
N TRP A 89 -18.11 -13.44 -26.76
CA TRP A 89 -17.92 -12.05 -26.34
C TRP A 89 -18.68 -11.71 -25.05
N GLY A 90 -19.93 -12.17 -24.93
CA GLY A 90 -20.82 -11.81 -23.83
C GLY A 90 -20.37 -12.38 -22.49
N ALA A 91 -19.92 -13.64 -22.45
CA ALA A 91 -19.53 -14.28 -21.19
C ALA A 91 -18.29 -13.61 -20.53
N PRO A 92 -17.16 -13.37 -21.22
CA PRO A 92 -16.04 -12.62 -20.65
C PRO A 92 -16.40 -11.18 -20.29
N LEU A 93 -17.18 -10.49 -21.14
CA LEU A 93 -17.61 -9.12 -20.88
C LEU A 93 -18.40 -9.01 -19.57
N LEU A 94 -19.36 -9.92 -19.34
CA LEU A 94 -20.14 -9.96 -18.11
C LEU A 94 -19.25 -10.16 -16.88
N ILE A 95 -18.28 -11.07 -16.95
CA ILE A 95 -17.36 -11.33 -15.83
C ILE A 95 -16.50 -10.09 -15.54
N ILE A 96 -16.00 -9.41 -16.56
CA ILE A 96 -15.23 -8.17 -16.37
C ILE A 96 -16.07 -7.07 -15.73
N ILE A 97 -17.36 -6.94 -16.10
CA ILE A 97 -18.27 -5.98 -15.45
C ILE A 97 -18.42 -6.30 -13.95
N VAL A 98 -18.66 -7.57 -13.60
CA VAL A 98 -18.79 -8.00 -12.20
C VAL A 98 -17.49 -7.77 -11.43
N LEU A 99 -16.35 -8.16 -11.98
CA LEU A 99 -15.04 -7.95 -11.36
C LEU A 99 -14.69 -6.47 -11.22
N GLY A 100 -15.05 -5.65 -12.21
CA GLY A 100 -14.86 -4.20 -12.18
C GLY A 100 -15.63 -3.54 -11.04
N LEU A 101 -16.90 -3.91 -10.85
CA LEU A 101 -17.73 -3.44 -9.74
C LEU A 101 -17.16 -3.87 -8.38
N LEU A 102 -16.78 -5.15 -8.24
CA LEU A 102 -16.17 -5.66 -7.01
C LEU A 102 -14.85 -4.95 -6.70
N THR A 103 -14.01 -4.74 -7.71
CA THR A 103 -12.72 -4.04 -7.57
C THR A 103 -12.92 -2.60 -7.17
N TRP A 104 -13.87 -1.89 -7.79
CA TRP A 104 -14.19 -0.50 -7.44
C TRP A 104 -14.57 -0.34 -5.96
N ILE A 105 -15.50 -1.18 -5.48
CA ILE A 105 -15.97 -1.15 -4.09
C ILE A 105 -14.82 -1.51 -3.14
N SER A 106 -14.06 -2.55 -3.47
CA SER A 106 -12.97 -3.04 -2.64
C SER A 106 -11.85 -2.01 -2.51
N THR A 107 -11.48 -1.34 -3.60
CA THR A 107 -10.42 -0.32 -3.59
C THR A 107 -10.79 0.88 -2.69
N HIS A 108 -12.05 1.32 -2.69
CA HIS A 108 -12.49 2.43 -1.84
C HIS A 108 -12.73 2.03 -0.37
N THR A 109 -13.02 0.76 -0.12
CA THR A 109 -13.25 0.26 1.25
C THR A 109 -11.97 -0.16 1.96
N LEU A 110 -10.99 -0.68 1.21
CA LEU A 110 -9.69 -1.15 1.69
C LEU A 110 -8.56 -0.14 1.48
N ASP A 111 -8.89 1.14 1.28
CA ASP A 111 -7.91 2.21 1.19
C ASP A 111 -7.07 2.26 2.50
N PRO A 112 -5.74 2.10 2.44
CA PRO A 112 -4.85 2.13 3.60
C PRO A 112 -5.00 3.38 4.47
N TYR A 113 -5.34 4.53 3.86
CA TYR A 113 -5.45 5.82 4.55
C TYR A 113 -6.77 5.96 5.32
N ARG A 114 -7.77 5.15 4.98
CA ARG A 114 -9.09 5.24 5.60
C ARG A 114 -9.04 4.67 7.03
N PRO A 115 -9.56 5.39 8.04
CA PRO A 115 -9.72 4.83 9.37
C PRO A 115 -10.61 3.57 9.33
N LEU A 116 -10.20 2.55 10.08
CA LEU A 116 -10.99 1.32 10.20
C LEU A 116 -12.35 1.63 10.81
N GLN A 117 -13.38 0.96 10.30
CA GLN A 117 -14.75 1.04 10.81
C GLN A 117 -15.14 -0.20 11.62
N ARG A 118 -14.43 -1.32 11.40
CA ARG A 118 -14.68 -2.61 12.04
C ARG A 118 -13.39 -3.27 12.51
N LEU A 119 -13.50 -4.06 13.56
CA LEU A 119 -12.43 -4.93 14.07
C LEU A 119 -12.44 -6.28 13.35
N ASP A 120 -13.64 -6.75 12.98
CA ASP A 120 -13.90 -8.03 12.32
C ASP A 120 -15.31 -7.95 11.67
N ASP A 121 -15.69 -8.92 10.84
CA ASP A 121 -16.97 -8.98 10.13
C ASP A 121 -18.19 -8.77 11.03
N LYS A 122 -18.10 -9.19 12.30
CA LYS A 122 -19.20 -9.14 13.28
C LYS A 122 -19.02 -8.08 14.37
N ARG A 123 -17.85 -7.44 14.47
CA ARG A 123 -17.49 -6.56 15.60
C ARG A 123 -17.14 -5.15 15.08
N PRO A 124 -18.01 -4.14 15.28
CA PRO A 124 -17.65 -2.76 14.99
C PRO A 124 -16.59 -2.28 15.99
N ILE A 125 -15.79 -1.27 15.61
CA ILE A 125 -14.86 -0.63 16.54
C ILE A 125 -15.69 0.14 17.58
N PRO A 126 -15.50 -0.08 18.89
CA PRO A 126 -16.19 0.70 19.90
C PRO A 126 -15.81 2.18 19.75
N ALA A 127 -16.79 3.09 19.84
CA ALA A 127 -16.61 4.53 19.61
C ALA A 127 -15.54 5.21 20.50
N ASN A 128 -15.11 4.54 21.58
CA ASN A 128 -14.18 5.06 22.57
C ASN A 128 -12.75 4.47 22.49
N VAL A 129 -12.44 3.66 21.47
CA VAL A 129 -11.09 3.09 21.31
C VAL A 129 -10.23 4.03 20.48
N LYS A 130 -9.23 4.64 21.11
CA LYS A 130 -8.20 5.42 20.42
C LYS A 130 -7.29 4.45 19.63
N PRO A 131 -7.06 4.67 18.32
CA PRO A 131 -6.11 3.87 17.56
C PRO A 131 -4.70 3.99 18.12
N LEU A 132 -3.97 2.88 18.20
CA LEU A 132 -2.55 2.89 18.55
C LEU A 132 -1.76 3.47 17.38
N GLU A 133 -1.13 4.63 17.57
CA GLU A 133 -0.22 5.20 16.57
C GLU A 133 1.16 4.55 16.67
N VAL A 134 1.65 4.02 15.55
CA VAL A 134 3.03 3.52 15.41
C VAL A 134 3.69 4.20 14.23
N GLN A 135 4.83 4.83 14.49
CA GLN A 135 5.66 5.47 13.48
C GLN A 135 6.73 4.47 13.04
N VAL A 136 6.80 4.19 11.74
CA VAL A 136 7.68 3.21 11.12
C VAL A 136 8.66 3.93 10.23
N VAL A 137 9.94 3.68 10.44
CA VAL A 137 11.03 4.23 9.63
C VAL A 137 11.78 3.07 8.99
N ALA A 138 11.74 3.01 7.66
CA ALA A 138 12.58 2.11 6.89
C ALA A 138 13.99 2.69 6.77
N MET A 139 14.96 2.04 7.39
CA MET A 139 16.37 2.41 7.33
C MET A 139 17.12 1.39 6.46
N ASP A 140 18.42 1.57 6.24
CA ASP A 140 19.23 0.59 5.49
C ASP A 140 19.25 -0.77 6.22
N TRP A 141 18.42 -1.69 5.70
CA TRP A 141 18.24 -3.10 6.10
C TRP A 141 17.79 -3.36 7.54
N LYS A 142 17.08 -2.40 8.13
CA LYS A 142 16.46 -2.51 9.46
C LYS A 142 15.20 -1.66 9.55
N TRP A 143 14.31 -2.05 10.44
CA TRP A 143 13.05 -1.36 10.70
C TRP A 143 13.09 -0.73 12.08
N LEU A 144 12.82 0.57 12.14
CA LEU A 144 12.66 1.30 13.39
C LEU A 144 11.19 1.59 13.62
N PHE A 145 10.71 1.24 14.81
CA PHE A 145 9.34 1.43 15.27
C PHE A 145 9.33 2.40 16.45
N ILE A 146 8.59 3.49 16.34
CA ILE A 146 8.46 4.54 17.36
C ILE A 146 7.02 4.56 17.84
N TYR A 147 6.83 4.53 19.15
CA TYR A 147 5.54 4.58 19.82
C TYR A 147 5.41 5.94 20.51
N PRO A 148 4.87 6.97 19.83
CA PRO A 148 4.89 8.35 20.32
C PRO A 148 4.11 8.53 21.63
N GLU A 149 3.01 7.80 21.84
CA GLU A 149 2.20 7.92 23.06
C GLU A 149 2.87 7.29 24.27
N GLN A 150 3.58 6.18 24.06
CA GLN A 150 4.33 5.48 25.10
C GLN A 150 5.71 6.11 25.31
N GLY A 151 6.23 6.84 24.32
CA GLY A 151 7.55 7.47 24.36
C GLY A 151 8.71 6.48 24.19
N VAL A 152 8.48 5.33 23.56
CA VAL A 152 9.49 4.26 23.40
C VAL A 152 9.74 3.94 21.92
N ALA A 153 10.87 3.30 21.63
CA ALA A 153 11.14 2.78 20.28
C ALA A 153 11.80 1.40 20.31
N SER A 154 11.64 0.66 19.22
CA SER A 154 12.23 -0.67 19.02
C SER A 154 12.75 -0.83 17.60
N VAL A 155 13.80 -1.63 17.43
CA VAL A 155 14.35 -2.02 16.12
C VAL A 155 14.02 -3.48 15.86
N ASN A 156 13.51 -3.79 14.65
CA ASN A 156 13.17 -5.12 14.16
C ASN A 156 12.15 -5.92 15.02
N GLU A 157 11.47 -5.26 15.96
CA GLU A 157 10.39 -5.83 16.77
C GLU A 157 9.22 -4.85 16.85
N LEU A 158 8.04 -5.30 16.43
CA LEU A 158 6.79 -4.56 16.49
C LEU A 158 5.82 -5.33 17.40
N VAL A 159 5.18 -4.65 18.35
CA VAL A 159 4.25 -5.27 19.30
C VAL A 159 2.97 -4.45 19.31
N ALA A 160 1.84 -5.12 19.16
CA ALA A 160 0.53 -4.47 19.28
C ALA A 160 -0.46 -5.37 20.03
N PRO A 161 -1.40 -4.78 20.79
CA PRO A 161 -2.49 -5.55 21.38
C PRO A 161 -3.48 -6.01 20.29
N VAL A 162 -4.04 -7.22 20.47
CA VAL A 162 -5.11 -7.74 19.61
C VAL A 162 -6.40 -6.94 19.81
N ASP A 163 -7.23 -6.89 18.76
CA ASP A 163 -8.51 -6.18 18.74
C ASP A 163 -8.42 -4.67 19.01
N VAL A 164 -7.25 -4.07 18.74
CA VAL A 164 -7.05 -2.61 18.78
C VAL A 164 -6.66 -2.12 17.39
N PRO A 165 -7.34 -1.08 16.85
CA PRO A 165 -6.92 -0.48 15.59
C PRO A 165 -5.52 0.12 15.71
N VAL A 166 -4.62 -0.22 14.80
CA VAL A 166 -3.27 0.33 14.72
C VAL A 166 -3.17 1.22 13.50
N ARG A 167 -2.70 2.45 13.69
CA ARG A 167 -2.39 3.40 12.62
C ARG A 167 -0.88 3.46 12.46
N PHE A 168 -0.39 2.94 11.35
CA PHE A 168 1.00 3.06 10.95
C PHE A 168 1.20 4.36 10.17
N LYS A 169 2.15 5.18 10.61
CA LYS A 169 2.74 6.26 9.82
C LYS A 169 4.11 5.79 9.35
N ILE A 170 4.32 5.73 8.05
CA ILE A 170 5.46 5.03 7.48
C ILE A 170 6.27 6.01 6.64
N THR A 171 7.58 6.01 6.84
CA THR A 171 8.53 6.78 6.04
C THR A 171 9.81 5.97 5.83
N ALA A 172 10.70 6.46 4.98
CA ALA A 172 12.04 5.89 4.80
C ALA A 172 13.12 6.94 5.08
N SER A 173 14.26 6.50 5.61
CA SER A 173 15.45 7.34 5.79
C SER A 173 16.23 7.48 4.47
N THR A 174 16.36 6.37 3.74
CA THR A 174 17.26 6.25 2.59
C THR A 174 16.50 5.85 1.31
N VAL A 175 16.42 4.55 1.04
CA VAL A 175 15.83 3.98 -0.17
C VAL A 175 14.38 3.56 0.03
N MET A 176 13.63 3.54 -1.07
CA MET A 176 12.25 3.10 -1.05
C MET A 176 12.17 1.62 -0.61
N ASN A 177 11.30 1.36 0.37
CA ASN A 177 11.00 0.01 0.86
C ASN A 177 9.50 -0.26 0.75
N SER A 178 9.09 -1.49 1.02
CA SER A 178 7.66 -1.86 1.08
C SER A 178 7.39 -2.56 2.40
N PHE A 179 6.68 -1.89 3.30
CA PHE A 179 6.31 -2.44 4.60
C PHE A 179 5.22 -3.49 4.41
N TYR A 180 5.50 -4.74 4.76
CA TYR A 180 4.55 -5.83 4.58
C TYR A 180 4.51 -6.80 5.77
N ILE A 181 3.30 -7.03 6.28
CA ILE A 181 2.99 -8.05 7.28
C ILE A 181 1.84 -8.89 6.70
N PRO A 182 2.11 -10.04 6.05
CA PRO A 182 1.11 -10.79 5.29
C PRO A 182 -0.13 -11.20 6.09
N ALA A 183 0.04 -11.46 7.39
CA ALA A 183 -1.04 -11.89 8.26
C ALA A 183 -1.95 -10.73 8.72
N LEU A 184 -1.54 -9.47 8.52
CA LEU A 184 -2.18 -8.28 9.07
C LEU A 184 -2.98 -7.51 8.00
N ALA A 185 -2.30 -7.04 6.96
CA ALA A 185 -2.87 -6.20 5.91
C ALA A 185 -2.03 -6.26 4.62
N GLY A 186 -2.48 -5.53 3.60
CA GLY A 186 -1.70 -5.31 2.38
C GLY A 186 -0.38 -4.59 2.62
N GLN A 187 0.50 -4.65 1.62
CA GLN A 187 1.77 -3.92 1.65
C GLN A 187 1.58 -2.44 1.32
N ILE A 188 2.47 -1.58 1.85
CA ILE A 188 2.51 -0.15 1.51
C ILE A 188 3.96 0.33 1.40
N TYR A 189 4.20 1.25 0.47
CA TYR A 189 5.54 1.79 0.26
C TYR A 189 5.95 2.74 1.38
N ALA A 190 7.22 2.59 1.79
CA ALA A 190 7.95 3.52 2.63
C ALA A 190 8.86 4.34 1.72
N MET A 191 8.65 5.66 1.67
CA MET A 191 9.36 6.56 0.77
C MET A 191 10.04 7.67 1.56
N ALA A 192 11.27 8.02 1.18
CA ALA A 192 12.02 9.07 1.85
C ALA A 192 11.44 10.44 1.48
N GLY A 193 11.26 11.32 2.48
CA GLY A 193 10.65 12.64 2.26
C GLY A 193 9.12 12.66 2.27
N MET A 194 8.46 11.52 2.49
CA MET A 194 7.00 11.42 2.52
C MET A 194 6.52 10.56 3.67
N GLU A 195 5.29 10.81 4.12
CA GLU A 195 4.57 9.95 5.06
C GLU A 195 3.47 9.19 4.32
N THR A 196 3.47 7.87 4.43
CA THR A 196 2.36 7.01 4.04
C THR A 196 1.63 6.50 5.27
N GLN A 197 0.35 6.14 5.11
CA GLN A 197 -0.49 5.69 6.22
C GLN A 197 -1.10 4.34 5.92
N LEU A 198 -1.11 3.46 6.93
CA LEU A 198 -1.76 2.17 6.88
C LEU A 198 -2.53 1.95 8.17
N ASN A 199 -3.84 1.71 8.06
CA ASN A 199 -4.66 1.33 9.19
C ASN A 199 -4.91 -0.18 9.13
N ALA A 200 -4.62 -0.90 10.22
CA ALA A 200 -4.82 -2.34 10.30
C ALA A 200 -5.19 -2.79 11.72
N VAL A 201 -5.72 -4.01 11.83
CA VAL A 201 -6.09 -4.65 13.10
C VAL A 201 -5.70 -6.12 13.05
N ILE A 202 -5.23 -6.64 14.18
CA ILE A 202 -4.91 -8.06 14.37
C ILE A 202 -5.90 -8.67 15.37
N ASN A 203 -6.52 -9.79 15.01
CA ASN A 203 -7.59 -10.40 15.83
C ASN A 203 -7.16 -11.69 16.55
N LYS A 204 -5.96 -12.20 16.26
CA LYS A 204 -5.43 -13.41 16.88
C LYS A 204 -4.08 -13.12 17.53
N ILE A 205 -3.88 -13.70 18.72
CA ILE A 205 -2.60 -13.65 19.44
C ILE A 205 -1.61 -14.54 18.70
N GLY A 206 -0.40 -14.06 18.51
CA GLY A 206 0.63 -14.80 17.80
C GLY A 206 1.86 -13.97 17.44
N VAL A 207 2.84 -14.64 16.86
CA VAL A 207 4.03 -14.01 16.29
C VAL A 207 3.97 -14.16 14.79
N TYR A 208 4.00 -13.04 14.09
CA TYR A 208 3.88 -12.94 12.65
C TYR A 208 5.17 -12.40 12.04
N ASP A 209 5.49 -12.86 10.84
CA ASP A 209 6.63 -12.35 10.08
C ASP A 209 6.26 -11.06 9.36
N GLY A 210 7.06 -10.02 9.55
CA GLY A 210 7.07 -8.82 8.74
C GLY A 210 8.38 -8.69 7.97
N PHE A 211 8.33 -8.15 6.76
CA PHE A 211 9.52 -8.00 5.92
C PHE A 211 9.36 -6.85 4.93
N SER A 212 10.48 -6.44 4.32
CA SER A 212 10.44 -5.55 3.17
C SER A 212 10.11 -6.34 1.90
N ALA A 213 9.09 -5.92 1.15
CA ALA A 213 8.74 -6.54 -0.13
C ALA A 213 9.45 -5.91 -1.35
N ASN A 214 10.15 -4.78 -1.16
CA ASN A 214 10.89 -4.10 -2.23
C ASN A 214 12.40 -4.22 -2.01
N TYR A 215 13.12 -4.60 -3.07
CA TYR A 215 14.57 -4.69 -3.05
C TYR A 215 15.22 -3.34 -2.70
N SER A 216 16.08 -3.35 -1.68
CA SER A 216 16.74 -2.18 -1.11
C SER A 216 18.26 -2.32 -1.00
N GLY A 217 18.86 -3.28 -1.72
CA GLY A 217 20.32 -3.49 -1.76
C GLY A 217 20.81 -4.76 -1.06
N GLU A 218 22.09 -4.78 -0.69
CA GLU A 218 22.83 -5.97 -0.24
C GLU A 218 22.20 -6.68 0.97
N GLY A 219 21.78 -5.93 1.99
CA GLY A 219 21.16 -6.48 3.20
C GLY A 219 19.66 -6.75 3.11
N PHE A 220 19.03 -6.58 1.94
CA PHE A 220 17.58 -6.69 1.76
C PHE A 220 16.98 -8.00 2.30
N SER A 221 17.68 -9.12 2.10
CA SER A 221 17.24 -10.45 2.53
C SER A 221 17.05 -10.56 4.05
N GLN A 222 17.79 -9.76 4.83
CA GLN A 222 17.74 -9.74 6.29
C GLN A 222 16.80 -8.68 6.85
N MET A 223 16.14 -7.90 5.99
CA MET A 223 15.23 -6.82 6.36
C MET A 223 13.87 -7.37 6.80
N ARG A 224 13.90 -8.19 7.86
CA ARG A 224 12.79 -8.91 8.48
C ARG A 224 12.63 -8.47 9.92
N PHE A 225 11.39 -8.41 10.38
CA PHE A 225 11.04 -8.08 11.75
C PHE A 225 9.94 -9.01 12.24
N LYS A 226 9.80 -9.12 13.56
CA LYS A 226 8.71 -9.89 14.16
C LYS A 226 7.60 -8.95 14.62
N PHE A 227 6.37 -9.28 14.24
CA PHE A 227 5.16 -8.63 14.71
C PHE A 227 4.49 -9.51 15.77
N HIS A 228 4.36 -9.00 16.98
CA HIS A 228 3.76 -9.71 18.11
C HIS A 228 2.35 -9.16 18.35
N GLY A 229 1.34 -9.96 18.03
CA GLY A 229 -0.04 -9.73 18.46
C GLY A 229 -0.22 -10.27 19.88
N THR A 230 -0.41 -9.38 20.85
CA THR A 230 -0.40 -9.71 22.29
C THR A 230 -1.69 -9.31 22.99
N THR A 231 -1.85 -9.70 24.26
CA THR A 231 -2.92 -9.13 25.10
C THR A 231 -2.56 -7.70 25.50
N ALA A 232 -3.54 -6.88 25.87
CA ALA A 232 -3.28 -5.53 26.38
C ALA A 232 -2.33 -5.52 27.59
N ALA A 233 -2.48 -6.48 28.52
CA ALA A 233 -1.63 -6.61 29.69
C ALA A 233 -0.17 -6.95 29.33
N ASP A 234 0.05 -7.79 28.32
CA ASP A 234 1.40 -8.16 27.88
C ASP A 234 2.03 -7.04 27.04
N PHE A 235 1.24 -6.27 26.29
CA PHE A 235 1.69 -5.04 25.65
C PHE A 235 2.18 -4.04 26.71
N ASP A 236 1.42 -3.80 27.77
CA ASP A 236 1.83 -2.89 28.84
C ASP A 236 3.12 -3.35 29.53
N LYS A 237 3.27 -4.66 29.79
CA LYS A 237 4.52 -5.22 30.31
C LYS A 237 5.70 -4.99 29.34
N TRP A 238 5.49 -5.19 28.05
CA TRP A 238 6.50 -4.92 27.03
C TRP A 238 6.89 -3.44 27.03
N VAL A 239 5.93 -2.52 27.09
CA VAL A 239 6.19 -1.08 27.18
C VAL A 239 7.03 -0.76 28.42
N GLN A 240 6.68 -1.27 29.59
CA GLN A 240 7.45 -1.03 30.83
C GLN A 240 8.87 -1.60 30.74
N LYS A 241 9.03 -2.79 30.14
CA LYS A 241 10.34 -3.37 29.88
C LYS A 241 11.17 -2.50 28.94
N THR A 242 10.59 -2.01 27.85
CA THR A 242 11.28 -1.14 26.89
C THR A 242 11.68 0.19 27.55
N LYS A 243 10.81 0.79 28.37
CA LYS A 243 11.10 1.99 29.17
C LYS A 243 12.26 1.83 30.16
N SER A 244 12.53 0.60 30.61
CA SER A 244 13.66 0.32 31.51
C SER A 244 15.03 0.37 30.80
N SER A 245 15.06 0.43 29.47
CA SER A 245 16.29 0.63 28.70
C SER A 245 16.90 1.99 29.00
N THR A 246 18.21 2.03 29.29
CA THR A 246 18.93 3.28 29.57
C THR A 246 19.27 4.08 28.31
N VAL A 247 19.05 3.51 27.13
CA VAL A 247 19.39 4.13 25.85
C VAL A 247 18.21 4.95 25.34
N ALA A 248 18.44 6.25 25.12
CA ALA A 248 17.48 7.16 24.51
C ALA A 248 17.64 7.20 22.98
N LEU A 249 16.54 7.31 22.24
CA LEU A 249 16.56 7.59 20.80
C LEU A 249 16.51 9.10 20.59
N ASP A 250 17.67 9.73 20.68
CA ASP A 250 17.89 11.13 20.28
C ASP A 250 18.47 11.22 18.87
N ARG A 251 18.62 12.45 18.34
CA ARG A 251 19.21 12.67 17.00
C ARG A 251 20.60 12.06 16.83
N ALA A 252 21.44 12.04 17.87
CA ALA A 252 22.80 11.51 17.80
C ALA A 252 22.79 9.98 17.68
N ASN A 253 22.02 9.32 18.55
CA ASN A 253 21.81 7.87 18.53
C ASN A 253 21.05 7.43 17.28
N TYR A 254 20.12 8.24 16.76
CA TYR A 254 19.51 8.01 15.45
C TYR A 254 20.55 8.04 14.33
N THR A 255 21.42 9.05 14.29
CA THR A 255 22.44 9.18 13.24
C THR A 255 23.44 8.02 13.30
N ALA A 256 23.78 7.54 14.51
CA ALA A 256 24.57 6.34 14.69
C ALA A 256 23.81 5.07 14.22
N LEU A 257 22.50 5.01 14.47
CA LEU A 257 21.62 3.93 14.01
C LEU A 257 21.42 3.94 12.49
N ASP A 258 21.43 5.10 11.83
CA ASP A 258 21.16 5.27 10.39
C ASP A 258 22.27 4.74 9.49
N LYS A 259 23.50 4.60 10.02
CA LYS A 259 24.61 3.99 9.28
C LYS A 259 24.23 2.59 8.79
N PRO A 260 24.56 2.19 7.55
CA PRO A 260 24.18 0.89 7.01
C PRO A 260 24.68 -0.27 7.90
N SER A 261 23.80 -1.22 8.21
CA SER A 261 24.14 -2.43 8.95
C SER A 261 23.22 -3.58 8.56
N ILE A 262 23.73 -4.80 8.67
CA ILE A 262 23.05 -6.01 8.21
C ILE A 262 22.83 -6.93 9.41
N GLY A 263 21.63 -7.48 9.55
CA GLY A 263 21.32 -8.47 10.59
C GLY A 263 21.24 -7.89 12.00
N ASP A 264 20.79 -6.63 12.13
CA ASP A 264 20.59 -6.00 13.43
C ASP A 264 19.66 -6.81 14.33
N LYS A 265 20.15 -7.11 15.52
CA LYS A 265 19.32 -7.72 16.58
C LYS A 265 18.28 -6.71 17.07
N VAL A 266 17.25 -7.24 17.71
CA VAL A 266 16.23 -6.42 18.37
C VAL A 266 16.89 -5.52 19.40
N ARG A 267 16.58 -4.22 19.32
CA ARG A 267 17.06 -3.18 20.25
C ARG A 267 15.87 -2.40 20.79
N HIS A 268 15.97 -1.97 22.04
CA HIS A 268 14.94 -1.22 22.77
C HIS A 268 15.47 0.13 23.22
N TYR A 269 14.72 1.18 22.97
CA TYR A 269 15.01 2.54 23.39
C TYR A 269 13.94 3.00 24.39
N GLY A 270 14.39 3.39 25.60
CA GLY A 270 13.50 3.69 26.72
C GLY A 270 12.84 5.07 26.64
N SER A 271 13.41 5.98 25.86
CA SER A 271 12.86 7.30 25.57
C SER A 271 13.10 7.69 24.11
N VAL A 272 12.26 8.56 23.56
CA VAL A 272 12.39 9.09 22.19
C VAL A 272 12.33 10.61 22.22
N GLU A 273 13.24 11.28 21.52
CA GLU A 273 13.22 12.74 21.37
C GLU A 273 11.94 13.20 20.65
N ALA A 274 11.26 14.19 21.21
CA ALA A 274 10.02 14.72 20.64
C ALA A 274 10.28 15.32 19.23
N GLY A 275 9.40 15.00 18.28
CA GLY A 275 9.51 15.47 16.91
C GLY A 275 10.61 14.80 16.07
N LEU A 276 11.28 13.75 16.57
CA LEU A 276 12.30 13.03 15.81
C LEU A 276 11.75 12.47 14.48
N TYR A 277 10.55 11.87 14.50
CA TYR A 277 9.93 11.34 13.29
C TYR A 277 9.64 12.42 12.24
N ASP A 278 9.13 13.59 12.66
CA ASP A 278 8.93 14.73 11.76
C ASP A 278 10.27 15.22 11.17
N ALA A 279 11.34 15.22 11.98
CA ALA A 279 12.68 15.55 11.48
C ALA A 279 13.21 14.52 10.47
N ILE A 280 12.88 13.23 10.63
CA ILE A 280 13.24 12.16 9.68
C ILE A 280 12.49 12.35 8.36
N VAL A 281 11.16 12.53 8.42
CA VAL A 281 10.34 12.76 7.22
C VAL A 281 10.83 13.99 6.45
N ASN A 282 11.17 15.07 7.15
CA ASN A 282 11.65 16.31 6.55
C ASN A 282 13.16 16.33 6.26
N ARG A 283 13.86 15.21 6.47
CA ARG A 283 15.31 15.04 6.21
C ARG A 283 16.19 16.07 6.92
N CYS A 284 15.81 16.47 8.13
CA CYS A 284 16.52 17.43 8.98
C CYS A 284 16.79 16.87 10.39
N VAL A 285 17.27 15.63 10.44
CA VAL A 285 17.70 15.03 11.71
C VAL A 285 18.93 15.75 12.25
N ASP A 286 19.87 16.15 11.37
CA ASP A 286 20.93 17.10 11.71
C ASP A 286 20.31 18.46 12.03
N ARG A 287 20.63 19.01 13.21
CA ARG A 287 20.11 20.30 13.67
C ARG A 287 20.56 21.47 12.79
N ASN A 288 21.64 21.30 12.03
CA ASN A 288 22.14 22.32 11.11
C ASN A 288 21.50 22.23 9.72
N ALA A 289 20.79 21.15 9.41
CA ALA A 289 20.15 20.97 8.11
C ALA A 289 18.80 21.72 8.06
N VAL A 290 18.53 22.36 6.92
CA VAL A 290 17.23 22.98 6.65
C VAL A 290 16.20 21.90 6.39
N CYS A 291 15.07 21.93 7.09
CA CYS A 291 13.97 21.00 6.88
C CYS A 291 13.26 21.26 5.55
N ILE A 292 12.90 20.19 4.83
CA ILE A 292 12.20 20.28 3.54
C ILE A 292 10.90 21.09 3.67
N LYS A 293 10.10 20.85 4.71
CA LYS A 293 8.86 21.63 4.96
C LYS A 293 9.10 23.14 5.09
N ASP A 294 10.20 23.55 5.72
CA ASP A 294 10.48 24.95 5.99
C ASP A 294 10.93 25.62 4.68
N GLN A 295 11.81 24.95 3.92
CA GLN A 295 12.19 25.38 2.58
C GLN A 295 10.97 25.50 1.65
N MET A 296 10.05 24.52 1.67
CA MET A 296 8.83 24.57 0.88
C MET A 296 7.89 25.70 1.30
N ALA A 297 7.77 25.99 2.60
CA ALA A 297 6.98 27.11 3.11
C ALA A 297 7.58 28.47 2.70
N GLU A 298 8.90 28.61 2.77
CA GLU A 298 9.61 29.79 2.28
C GLU A 298 9.46 29.97 0.77
N ASP A 299 9.56 28.91 -0.01
CA ASP A 299 9.35 28.95 -1.46
C ASP A 299 7.90 29.31 -1.82
N ALA A 300 6.91 28.75 -1.11
CA ALA A 300 5.50 29.08 -1.31
C ALA A 300 5.22 30.57 -1.03
N THR A 301 5.75 31.10 0.06
CA THR A 301 5.60 32.53 0.40
C THR A 301 6.34 33.43 -0.60
N ARG A 302 7.53 33.03 -1.07
CA ARG A 302 8.28 33.73 -2.12
C ARG A 302 7.52 33.78 -3.44
N ILE A 303 6.91 32.66 -3.85
CA ILE A 303 6.09 32.59 -5.07
C ILE A 303 4.87 33.50 -4.91
N SER A 304 4.13 33.41 -3.79
CA SER A 304 2.97 34.27 -3.54
C SER A 304 3.33 35.75 -3.58
N ARG A 305 4.47 36.13 -2.98
CA ARG A 305 4.96 37.53 -3.01
C ARG A 305 5.29 37.96 -4.45
N LYS A 306 5.96 37.11 -5.24
CA LYS A 306 6.29 37.41 -6.64
C LYS A 306 5.03 37.58 -7.51
N VAL A 307 4.00 36.77 -7.28
CA VAL A 307 2.71 36.92 -7.96
C VAL A 307 2.04 38.23 -7.58
N SER A 308 2.00 38.58 -6.29
CA SER A 308 1.41 39.85 -5.83
C SER A 308 2.14 41.10 -6.36
N THR A 309 3.47 41.07 -6.46
CA THR A 309 4.21 42.21 -7.01
C THR A 309 4.04 42.32 -8.52
N ALA A 310 3.94 41.19 -9.23
CA ALA A 310 3.63 41.16 -10.65
C ALA A 310 2.21 41.67 -10.95
N SER A 311 1.21 41.31 -10.14
CA SER A 311 -0.17 41.81 -10.32
C SER A 311 -0.26 43.31 -10.06
N VAL A 312 0.37 43.81 -8.99
CA VAL A 312 0.44 45.25 -8.69
C VAL A 312 1.18 46.03 -9.79
N ALA A 313 2.25 45.45 -10.34
CA ALA A 313 2.97 46.05 -11.47
C ALA A 313 2.12 46.08 -12.74
N ALA A 314 1.36 45.01 -13.03
CA ALA A 314 0.44 44.95 -14.16
C ALA A 314 -0.71 45.95 -14.03
N GLU A 315 -1.32 46.09 -12.85
CA GLU A 315 -2.36 47.09 -12.57
C GLU A 315 -1.82 48.51 -12.71
N ARG A 316 -0.61 48.79 -12.23
CA ARG A 316 0.04 50.10 -12.42
C ARG A 316 0.31 50.41 -13.90
N SER A 317 0.75 49.42 -14.67
CA SER A 317 0.96 49.59 -16.12
C SER A 317 -0.36 49.80 -16.86
N ALA A 318 -1.41 49.04 -16.55
CA ALA A 318 -2.74 49.22 -17.11
C ALA A 318 -3.28 50.63 -16.80
N ARG A 319 -3.16 51.08 -15.54
CA ARG A 319 -3.59 52.43 -15.12
C ARG A 319 -2.83 53.53 -15.84
N ARG A 320 -1.52 53.38 -16.04
CA ARG A 320 -0.71 54.31 -16.86
C ARG A 320 -1.13 54.34 -18.32
N MET A 321 -1.50 53.19 -18.91
CA MET A 321 -2.01 53.14 -20.28
C MET A 321 -3.38 53.81 -20.40
N THR A 322 -4.26 53.64 -19.41
CA THR A 322 -5.56 54.34 -19.36
C THR A 322 -5.36 55.84 -19.20
N GLU A 323 -4.50 56.28 -18.29
CA GLU A 323 -4.17 57.70 -18.09
C GLU A 323 -3.56 58.33 -19.36
N ALA A 324 -2.62 57.64 -20.03
CA ALA A 324 -2.05 58.08 -21.29
C ALA A 324 -3.10 58.19 -22.41
N SER A 325 -4.00 57.21 -22.53
CA SER A 325 -5.10 57.25 -23.50
C SER A 325 -6.07 58.41 -23.24
N THR A 326 -6.38 58.72 -21.97
CA THR A 326 -7.23 59.87 -21.63
C THR A 326 -6.55 61.22 -21.88
N ALA A 327 -5.22 61.29 -21.76
CA ALA A 327 -4.48 62.52 -22.05
C ALA A 327 -4.41 62.82 -23.56
N GLU A 328 -4.39 61.79 -24.41
CA GLU A 328 -4.30 61.93 -25.87
C GLU A 328 -5.64 62.41 -26.50
N VAL A 329 -6.78 62.13 -25.86
CA VAL A 329 -8.13 62.51 -26.34
C VAL A 329 -8.43 64.01 -26.14
N CYS A 330 -7.74 64.70 -25.24
CA CYS A 330 -8.02 66.11 -24.92
C CYS A 330 -7.36 67.15 -25.84
N ILE A 331 -6.75 66.74 -26.96
CA ILE A 331 -6.02 67.64 -27.87
C ILE A 331 -6.50 67.50 -29.33
N THR A 332 -7.77 67.77 -29.61
CA THR A 332 -8.19 68.15 -30.96
C THR A 332 -9.01 69.44 -30.91
N PRO A 333 -8.47 70.58 -31.36
CA PRO A 333 -9.25 71.82 -31.45
C PRO A 333 -10.21 71.70 -32.64
N GLU A 334 -11.51 71.87 -32.41
CA GLU A 334 -12.52 71.94 -33.48
C GLU A 334 -12.20 73.10 -34.42
N THR A 335 -11.75 72.78 -35.63
CA THR A 335 -11.68 73.75 -36.73
C THR A 335 -13.08 73.93 -37.30
N LYS A 336 -13.75 74.99 -36.83
CA LYS A 336 -15.05 75.45 -37.33
C LYS A 336 -14.88 75.96 -38.78
N LYS A 337 -15.40 75.21 -39.75
CA LYS A 337 -15.42 75.59 -41.17
C LYS A 337 -16.77 76.25 -41.47
N ASN A 338 -16.75 77.56 -41.75
CA ASN A 338 -17.79 78.26 -42.51
C ASN A 338 -17.48 78.14 -44.00
#